data_AF-A0A699V9R6-F1
#
_entry.id   AF-A0A699V9R6-F1
#
_cell.length_a   1.000
_cell.length_b   1.000
_cell.length_c   1.000
_cell.angle_alpha   90.00
_cell.angle_beta   90.00
_cell.angle_gamma   90.00
#
_symmetry.space_group_name_H-M   'P 1'
#
loop_
_entity.id
_entity.type
_entity.pdbx_description
1 polymer ?
#
loop_
_entity_poly.entity_id
_entity_poly.type
_entity_poly.pdbx_seq_one_letter_code
_entity_poly.pdbx_strand_id
1 'polypeptide(L)'
;LPASEVCLLWVAKGIEQNFGKEIKEWVSSHPKEKMIVHDTAVMGRPNVSEMSVEAAKKWGAEVVIVTSNPEGSRDVKRGFKIDQRARILVDIDHIRINYSSLGDREAGCC
;
A
#
# COMPACT_ATOMS: atom_id res chain seq x y z
N LEU A 1 16.89 -2.49 -20.86
CA LEU A 1 16.46 -3.31 -19.70
C LEU A 1 14.95 -3.50 -19.81
N PRO A 2 14.39 -4.69 -19.54
CA PRO A 2 12.94 -4.82 -19.43
C PRO A 2 12.43 -3.81 -18.38
N ALA A 3 11.26 -3.22 -18.62
CA ALA A 3 10.67 -2.28 -17.69
C ALA A 3 10.45 -2.98 -16.34
N SER A 4 10.90 -2.33 -15.26
CA SER A 4 10.62 -2.81 -13.89
C SER A 4 9.12 -2.75 -13.66
N GLU A 5 8.48 -3.89 -13.44
CA GLU A 5 7.05 -3.91 -13.13
C GLU A 5 6.81 -3.78 -11.63
N VAL A 6 5.87 -2.92 -11.26
CA VAL A 6 5.50 -2.65 -9.87
C VAL A 6 4.09 -3.17 -9.62
N CYS A 7 3.89 -3.81 -8.46
CA CYS A 7 2.59 -4.14 -7.91
C CYS A 7 2.37 -3.38 -6.61
N LEU A 8 1.19 -2.79 -6.44
CA LEU A 8 0.82 -2.05 -5.24
C LEU A 8 -0.28 -2.80 -4.48
N LEU A 9 -0.03 -3.05 -3.20
CA LEU A 9 -1.02 -3.47 -2.21
C LEU A 9 -1.33 -2.29 -1.31
N TRP A 10 -2.56 -1.77 -1.39
CA TRP A 10 -3.02 -0.65 -0.59
C TRP A 10 -4.13 -1.08 0.37
N VAL A 11 -3.79 -1.18 1.66
CA VAL A 11 -4.74 -1.47 2.73
C VAL A 11 -4.92 -0.20 3.56
N ALA A 12 -6.12 0.37 3.55
CA ALA A 12 -6.43 1.58 4.31
C ALA A 12 -7.92 1.67 4.65
N LYS A 13 -8.26 2.45 5.68
CA LYS A 13 -9.66 2.68 6.08
C LYS A 13 -10.24 3.85 5.29
N GLY A 14 -11.41 3.68 4.67
CA GLY A 14 -12.17 4.76 4.05
C GLY A 14 -11.35 5.48 2.98
N ILE A 15 -10.95 4.76 1.93
CA ILE A 15 -9.93 5.22 0.99
C ILE A 15 -10.39 6.48 0.25
N GLU A 16 -11.63 6.48 -0.25
CA GLU A 16 -12.17 7.64 -0.95
C GLU A 16 -12.31 8.85 -0.02
N GLN A 17 -12.75 8.61 1.22
CA GLN A 17 -12.98 9.66 2.21
C GLN A 17 -11.67 10.32 2.67
N ASN A 18 -10.59 9.54 2.79
CA ASN A 18 -9.32 10.02 3.33
C ASN A 18 -8.31 10.48 2.27
N PHE A 19 -8.38 9.92 1.05
CA PHE A 19 -7.40 10.18 -0.02
C PHE A 19 -8.03 10.80 -1.28
N GLY A 20 -9.36 10.92 -1.30
CA GLY A 20 -10.10 11.50 -2.42
C GLY A 20 -10.43 10.48 -3.52
N LYS A 21 -11.48 10.82 -4.27
CA LYS A 21 -11.99 10.02 -5.39
C LYS A 21 -10.98 9.88 -6.53
N GLU A 22 -10.27 10.96 -6.85
CA GLU A 22 -9.28 10.98 -7.93
C GLU A 22 -8.18 9.94 -7.75
N ILE A 23 -7.61 9.84 -6.54
CA ILE A 23 -6.57 8.85 -6.23
C ILE A 23 -7.14 7.44 -6.30
N LYS A 24 -8.33 7.22 -5.73
CA LYS A 24 -8.98 5.91 -5.78
C LYS A 24 -9.24 5.47 -7.22
N GLU A 25 -9.76 6.34 -8.07
CA GLU A 25 -10.00 6.05 -9.48
C GLU A 25 -8.70 5.81 -10.25
N TRP A 26 -7.68 6.65 -10.05
CA TRP A 26 -6.37 6.48 -10.68
C TRP A 26 -5.73 5.13 -10.31
N VAL A 27 -5.74 4.78 -9.03
CA VAL A 27 -5.28 3.48 -8.54
C VAL A 27 -6.11 2.36 -9.18
N SER A 28 -7.44 2.46 -9.14
CA SER A 28 -8.35 1.42 -9.65
C SER A 28 -8.37 1.28 -11.18
N SER A 29 -7.79 2.23 -11.92
CA SER A 29 -7.66 2.18 -13.38
C SER A 29 -6.61 1.17 -13.87
N HIS A 30 -5.74 0.72 -12.96
CA HIS A 30 -4.73 -0.29 -13.26
C HIS A 30 -5.31 -1.71 -13.19
N PRO A 31 -4.71 -2.69 -13.92
CA PRO A 31 -5.12 -4.08 -13.83
C PRO A 31 -5.07 -4.59 -12.38
N LYS A 32 -6.07 -5.38 -11.97
CA LYS A 32 -6.18 -5.91 -10.60
C LYS A 32 -5.02 -6.81 -10.20
N GLU A 33 -4.30 -7.35 -11.19
CA GLU A 33 -3.09 -8.13 -11.00
C GLU A 33 -1.93 -7.28 -10.50
N LYS A 34 -1.91 -5.97 -10.82
CA LYS A 34 -0.90 -4.98 -10.43
C LYS A 34 -1.34 -4.10 -9.27
N MET A 35 -2.63 -4.06 -8.96
CA MET A 35 -3.20 -3.14 -8.00
C MET A 35 -4.24 -3.84 -7.11
N ILE A 36 -3.87 -4.08 -5.86
CA ILE A 36 -4.74 -4.70 -4.86
C ILE A 36 -5.13 -3.63 -3.85
N VAL A 37 -6.41 -3.23 -3.87
CA VAL A 37 -6.96 -2.21 -2.97
C VAL A 37 -7.90 -2.88 -1.98
N HIS A 38 -7.66 -2.68 -0.68
CA HIS A 38 -8.47 -3.23 0.40
C HIS A 38 -8.93 -2.10 1.33
N ASP A 39 -10.17 -1.67 1.16
CA ASP A 39 -10.79 -0.66 2.03
C ASP A 39 -11.31 -1.32 3.31
N THR A 40 -10.66 -1.07 4.44
CA THR A 40 -11.03 -1.71 5.71
C THR A 40 -12.34 -1.19 6.30
N ALA A 41 -12.87 -0.06 5.82
CA ALA A 41 -14.20 0.42 6.22
C ALA A 41 -15.32 -0.39 5.56
N VAL A 42 -15.05 -0.99 4.40
CA VAL A 42 -16.03 -1.79 3.63
C VAL A 42 -15.80 -3.28 3.83
N MET A 43 -14.54 -3.73 3.82
CA MET A 43 -14.16 -5.14 3.80
C MET A 43 -13.67 -5.67 5.16
N GLY A 44 -13.59 -4.81 6.18
CA GLY A 44 -12.97 -5.14 7.47
C GLY A 44 -11.44 -5.17 7.42
N ARG A 45 -10.79 -5.30 8.59
CA ARG A 45 -9.31 -5.36 8.69
C ARG A 45 -8.83 -6.78 8.32
N PRO A 46 -8.01 -6.94 7.26
CA PRO A 46 -7.47 -8.23 6.89
C PRO A 46 -6.25 -8.59 7.75
N ASN A 47 -5.78 -9.84 7.63
CA ASN A 47 -4.43 -10.20 8.04
C ASN A 47 -3.42 -9.62 7.04
N VAL A 48 -2.95 -8.39 7.31
CA VAL A 48 -2.08 -7.63 6.40
C VAL A 48 -0.77 -8.38 6.10
N SER A 49 -0.23 -9.11 7.09
CA SER A 49 0.99 -9.90 6.92
C SER A 49 0.80 -10.99 5.87
N GLU A 50 -0.24 -11.81 6.02
CA GLU A 50 -0.55 -12.92 5.10
C GLU A 50 -0.87 -12.41 3.70
N MET A 51 -1.73 -11.38 3.61
CA MET A 51 -2.10 -10.77 2.33
C MET A 51 -0.88 -10.19 1.59
N SER A 52 0.05 -9.57 2.30
CA SER A 52 1.29 -9.02 1.70
C SER A 52 2.20 -10.12 1.16
N VAL A 53 2.34 -11.21 1.92
CA VAL A 53 3.15 -12.37 1.54
C VAL A 53 2.56 -13.07 0.32
N GLU A 54 1.25 -13.29 0.30
CA GLU A 54 0.55 -13.90 -0.85
C GLU A 54 0.65 -13.03 -2.11
N ALA A 55 0.45 -11.71 -1.98
CA ALA A 55 0.59 -10.78 -3.08
C ALA A 55 2.01 -10.81 -3.68
N ALA A 56 3.04 -10.74 -2.83
CA ALA A 56 4.43 -10.80 -3.28
C ALA A 56 4.78 -12.14 -3.95
N LYS A 57 4.28 -13.26 -3.42
CA LYS A 57 4.46 -14.59 -4.03
C LYS A 57 3.81 -14.69 -5.40
N LYS A 58 2.55 -14.28 -5.49
CA LYS A 58 1.78 -14.30 -6.74
C LYS A 58 2.43 -13.43 -7.81
N TRP A 59 3.00 -12.29 -7.40
CA TRP A 59 3.72 -11.38 -8.29
C TRP A 59 5.14 -11.86 -8.65
N GLY A 60 5.72 -12.78 -7.87
CA GLY A 60 7.13 -13.14 -8.02
C GLY A 60 8.09 -12.02 -7.60
N ALA A 61 7.71 -11.22 -6.61
CA ALA A 61 8.46 -10.03 -6.21
C ALA A 61 9.83 -10.37 -5.62
N GLU A 62 10.88 -9.73 -6.16
CA GLU A 62 12.25 -9.83 -5.61
C GLU A 62 12.49 -8.83 -4.47
N VAL A 63 11.82 -7.68 -4.55
CA VAL A 63 11.89 -6.56 -3.60
C VAL A 63 10.49 -6.22 -3.13
N VAL A 64 10.33 -6.05 -1.81
CA VAL A 64 9.09 -5.61 -1.18
C VAL A 64 9.38 -4.31 -0.42
N ILE A 65 8.59 -3.28 -0.73
CA ILE A 65 8.66 -2.00 -0.03
C ILE A 65 7.39 -1.88 0.81
N VAL A 66 7.56 -1.63 2.10
CA VAL A 66 6.47 -1.44 3.05
C VAL A 66 6.51 0.00 3.52
N THR A 67 5.39 0.68 3.39
CA THR A 67 5.23 2.06 3.85
C THR A 67 4.00 2.06 4.74
N SER A 68 4.21 1.95 6.05
CA SER A 68 3.08 1.88 6.99
C SER A 68 3.47 2.48 8.34
N ASN A 69 2.58 2.34 9.32
CA ASN A 69 2.94 2.66 10.69
C ASN A 69 3.83 1.53 11.28
N PRO A 70 4.54 1.78 12.39
CA PRO A 70 5.47 0.80 12.95
C PRO A 70 4.84 -0.56 13.32
N GLU A 71 3.55 -0.59 13.64
CA GLU A 71 2.80 -1.84 13.90
C GLU A 71 2.62 -2.65 12.61
N GLY A 72 2.01 -2.04 11.59
CA GLY A 72 1.77 -2.69 10.29
C GLY A 72 3.06 -3.15 9.64
N SER A 73 4.12 -2.35 9.75
CA SER A 73 5.41 -2.68 9.15
C SER A 73 6.00 -3.90 9.83
N ARG A 74 5.94 -3.99 11.16
CA ARG A 74 6.41 -5.14 11.95
C ARG A 74 5.69 -6.43 11.58
N ASP A 75 4.37 -6.37 11.43
CA ASP A 75 3.55 -7.53 11.06
C ASP A 75 3.98 -8.08 9.69
N VAL A 76 4.14 -7.19 8.70
CA VAL A 76 4.61 -7.59 7.36
C VAL A 76 6.03 -8.14 7.40
N LYS A 77 6.97 -7.52 8.14
CA LYS A 77 8.34 -8.06 8.27
C LYS A 77 8.33 -9.47 8.85
N ARG A 78 7.49 -9.73 9.85
CA ARG A 78 7.38 -11.04 10.49
C ARG A 78 6.87 -12.09 9.51
N GLY A 79 5.86 -11.76 8.71
CA GLY A 79 5.38 -12.63 7.63
C GLY A 79 6.49 -13.02 6.66
N PHE A 80 7.20 -12.04 6.10
CA PHE A 80 8.28 -12.31 5.14
C PHE A 80 9.48 -13.05 5.72
N LYS A 81 9.82 -12.81 7.00
CA LYS A 81 10.90 -13.58 7.69
C LYS A 81 10.58 -15.07 7.78
N ILE A 82 9.30 -15.43 7.95
CA ILE A 82 8.85 -16.82 8.00
C ILE A 82 8.89 -17.46 6.60
N ASP A 83 8.76 -16.66 5.53
CA ASP A 83 8.57 -17.14 4.15
C ASP A 83 9.82 -17.14 3.25
N GLN A 84 10.97 -16.66 3.74
CA GLN A 84 12.32 -16.79 3.16
C GLN A 84 12.58 -16.46 1.67
N ARG A 85 11.64 -15.91 0.88
CA ARG A 85 11.86 -15.62 -0.56
C ARG A 85 12.07 -14.16 -0.94
N ALA A 86 11.50 -13.20 -0.21
CA ALA A 86 11.75 -11.77 -0.47
C ALA A 86 13.14 -11.36 0.02
N ARG A 87 13.98 -10.82 -0.87
CA ARG A 87 15.39 -10.57 -0.57
C ARG A 87 15.65 -9.18 0.02
N ILE A 88 14.76 -8.22 -0.23
CA ILE A 88 14.90 -6.85 0.26
C ILE A 88 13.53 -6.38 0.76
N LEU A 89 13.47 -6.05 2.06
CA LEU A 89 12.34 -5.41 2.68
C LEU A 89 12.74 -3.97 3.05
N VAL A 90 12.25 -3.00 2.28
CA VAL A 90 12.45 -1.57 2.61
C VAL A 90 11.25 -1.12 3.40
N ASP A 91 11.45 -0.81 4.68
CA ASP A 91 10.41 -0.24 5.51
C ASP A 91 10.64 1.25 5.65
N ILE A 92 9.68 2.03 5.18
CA ILE A 92 9.66 3.48 5.34
C ILE A 92 8.62 3.79 6.42
N ASP A 93 9.04 3.66 7.67
CA ASP A 93 8.31 4.22 8.80
C ASP A 93 8.30 5.75 8.63
N HIS A 94 7.11 6.35 8.53
CA HIS A 94 6.88 7.79 8.32
C HIS A 94 7.08 8.33 6.89
N ILE A 95 6.21 7.94 5.94
CA ILE A 95 5.97 8.78 4.75
C ILE A 95 5.00 9.90 5.13
N ARG A 96 5.47 11.15 5.09
CA ARG A 96 4.60 12.32 4.98
C ARG A 96 4.35 12.60 3.51
N ILE A 97 3.14 12.31 3.03
CA ILE A 97 2.70 12.78 1.72
C ILE A 97 2.32 14.26 1.89
N ASN A 98 3.21 15.16 1.47
CA ASN A 98 2.89 16.59 1.39
C ASN A 98 2.01 16.82 0.15
N TYR A 99 0.73 17.15 0.38
CA TYR A 99 -0.22 17.54 -0.66
C TYR A 99 0.00 18.98 -1.16
N SER A 100 1.23 19.52 -1.09
CA SER A 100 1.52 20.93 -1.40
C SER A 100 1.54 21.27 -2.90
N SER A 101 0.88 20.49 -3.75
CA SER A 101 0.71 20.81 -5.17
C SER A 101 -0.70 20.61 -5.72
N LEU A 102 -1.69 20.31 -4.87
CA LEU A 102 -3.10 20.38 -5.26
C LEU A 102 -3.70 21.66 -4.69
N GLY A 103 -3.39 22.76 -5.38
CA GLY A 103 -4.13 24.03 -5.39
C GLY A 103 -4.60 24.59 -4.06
N ASP A 104 -3.94 25.67 -3.62
CA ASP A 104 -4.52 26.69 -2.75
C ASP A 104 -6.00 26.94 -3.07
N ARG A 105 -6.93 26.45 -2.24
CA ARG A 105 -8.20 27.13 -1.86
C ARG A 105 -8.64 26.65 -0.48
N GLU A 106 -8.42 27.53 0.47
CA GLU A 106 -9.17 27.74 1.72
C GLU A 106 -10.12 26.64 2.19
N ALA A 107 -9.75 25.99 3.30
CA ALA A 107 -10.73 25.59 4.31
C ALA A 107 -10.12 25.87 5.68
N GLY A 108 -10.57 26.98 6.27
CA GLY A 108 -10.23 27.40 7.61
C GLY A 108 -10.59 26.32 8.64
N CYS A 109 -9.69 26.22 9.62
CA CYS A 109 -9.87 25.46 10.84
C CYS A 109 -11.10 25.99 11.60
N CYS A 110 -12.09 25.13 11.81
CA CYS A 110 -13.07 25.20 12.90
C CYS A 110 -13.18 23.79 13.49
#